data_AF-A0A0F4YTU6-F1
#
_entry.id   AF-A0A0F4YTU6-F1
#
_cell.length_a   1.000
_cell.length_b   1.000
_cell.length_c   1.000
_cell.angle_alpha   90.00
_cell.angle_beta   90.00
_cell.angle_gamma   90.00
#
_symmetry.space_group_name_H-M   'P 1'
#
loop_
_entity.id
_entity.type
_entity.pdbx_description
1 polymer ?
#
loop_
_entity_poly.entity_id
_entity_poly.type
_entity_poly.pdbx_seq_one_letter_code
_entity_poly.pdbx_strand_id
1 'polypeptide(L)'
;MPAKKDEDMLKDVKVEHESDDDGLQEESATNASLTPTPQKRCRKTANNDDGEDESPTKKSKKGVKRGTMPIPTSYESAGKADRMLLHMKDVEGKGWAEIKAAWEAMTGIKVGGTTLSTRYIRMKANFVVFEDDDRERLLEAMKEIEEKFEIEKWAKIAAAIEEKGGKRYPPAVCQKKFKEFSKRGASTNANASVNANSQVKAEEDVLGGDEA
;
A
#
# COMPACT_ATOMS: atom_id res chain seq x y z
N MET A 1 -32.81 -67.73 -20.10
CA MET A 1 -32.56 -68.15 -21.50
C MET A 1 -32.21 -66.91 -22.32
N PRO A 2 -31.27 -67.01 -23.27
CA PRO A 2 -29.82 -66.73 -23.19
C PRO A 2 -29.48 -65.39 -23.90
N ALA A 3 -28.28 -64.81 -23.95
CA ALA A 3 -26.92 -65.30 -24.19
C ALA A 3 -25.91 -64.15 -23.89
N LYS A 4 -24.72 -64.41 -23.28
CA LYS A 4 -23.36 -64.44 -23.90
C LYS A 4 -22.94 -63.10 -24.54
N LYS A 5 -21.81 -62.46 -24.22
CA LYS A 5 -20.37 -62.86 -24.26
C LYS A 5 -19.57 -61.67 -23.65
N ASP A 6 -18.51 -61.87 -22.88
CA ASP A 6 -17.10 -61.97 -23.32
C ASP A 6 -16.72 -60.77 -24.24
N GLU A 7 -15.64 -60.02 -24.10
CA GLU A 7 -14.27 -60.33 -23.68
C GLU A 7 -13.45 -59.03 -23.76
N ASP A 8 -12.25 -59.05 -23.16
CA ASP A 8 -11.17 -58.07 -23.20
C ASP A 8 -10.90 -57.38 -24.54
N MET A 9 -10.57 -56.08 -24.48
CA MET A 9 -9.63 -55.45 -25.42
C MET A 9 -8.83 -54.32 -24.75
N LEU A 10 -7.67 -54.68 -24.17
CA LEU A 10 -6.50 -53.80 -24.19
C LEU A 10 -6.06 -53.62 -25.65
N LYS A 11 -5.79 -52.37 -26.05
CA LYS A 11 -4.95 -52.07 -27.20
C LYS A 11 -3.98 -50.95 -26.85
N ASP A 12 -2.71 -51.33 -26.85
CA ASP A 12 -1.55 -50.47 -26.97
C ASP A 12 -1.70 -49.46 -28.12
N VAL A 13 -1.42 -48.19 -27.84
CA VAL A 13 -0.93 -47.23 -28.83
C VAL A 13 0.30 -46.56 -28.24
N LYS A 14 1.45 -47.08 -28.67
CA LYS A 14 2.71 -46.36 -28.78
C LYS A 14 2.71 -45.63 -30.12
N VAL A 15 3.20 -44.40 -30.17
CA VAL A 15 4.21 -43.90 -31.14
C VAL A 15 4.36 -42.40 -30.96
N GLU A 16 5.63 -42.04 -30.80
CA GLU A 16 6.22 -40.74 -30.63
C GLU A 16 6.05 -39.87 -31.89
N HIS A 17 5.93 -38.55 -31.71
CA HIS A 17 6.09 -37.58 -32.80
C HIS A 17 7.09 -36.51 -32.35
N GLU A 18 8.33 -36.72 -32.75
CA GLU A 18 9.37 -35.70 -32.91
C GLU A 18 8.97 -34.74 -34.04
N SER A 19 9.17 -33.45 -33.83
CA SER A 19 9.28 -32.46 -34.89
C SER A 19 10.25 -31.39 -34.43
N ASP A 20 11.43 -31.39 -35.04
CA ASP A 20 12.40 -30.31 -35.03
C ASP A 20 11.80 -29.06 -35.68
N ASP A 21 11.96 -27.89 -35.06
CA ASP A 21 11.89 -26.59 -35.72
C ASP A 21 12.98 -25.67 -35.18
N ASP A 22 13.76 -25.15 -36.12
CA ASP A 22 15.00 -24.38 -36.00
C ASP A 22 14.65 -22.88 -36.12
N GLY A 23 15.18 -22.02 -35.24
CA GLY A 23 14.96 -20.57 -35.41
C GLY A 23 15.44 -19.68 -34.27
N LEU A 24 16.72 -19.29 -34.31
CA LEU A 24 17.30 -18.18 -33.56
C LEU A 24 16.66 -16.83 -33.92
N GLN A 25 16.32 -15.99 -32.94
CA GLN A 25 16.84 -14.61 -32.83
C GLN A 25 16.39 -13.87 -31.56
N GLU A 26 17.27 -12.94 -31.21
CA GLU A 26 17.44 -12.11 -30.03
C GLU A 26 16.49 -10.88 -29.99
N GLU A 27 16.61 -10.06 -28.93
CA GLU A 27 16.19 -8.65 -28.82
C GLU A 27 14.78 -8.30 -28.27
N SER A 28 14.81 -7.87 -27.00
CA SER A 28 14.29 -6.56 -26.55
C SER A 28 12.82 -6.35 -26.13
N ALA A 29 12.70 -5.83 -24.91
CA ALA A 29 11.76 -4.80 -24.43
C ALA A 29 10.24 -5.02 -24.53
N THR A 30 9.70 -5.40 -23.37
CA THR A 30 8.60 -4.73 -22.65
C THR A 30 7.89 -3.55 -23.35
N ASN A 31 6.57 -3.65 -23.52
CA ASN A 31 5.67 -2.50 -23.32
C ASN A 31 4.30 -2.97 -22.81
N ALA A 32 4.14 -2.91 -21.49
CA ALA A 32 2.88 -3.10 -20.79
C ALA A 32 1.96 -1.90 -21.06
N SER A 33 0.78 -2.21 -21.58
CA SER A 33 -0.33 -1.28 -21.81
C SER A 33 -0.75 -0.55 -20.52
N LEU A 34 -0.62 0.77 -20.54
CA LEU A 34 -1.18 1.67 -19.53
C LEU A 34 -2.69 1.82 -19.80
N THR A 35 -3.52 1.32 -18.89
CA THR A 35 -4.96 1.58 -18.88
C THR A 35 -5.23 2.88 -18.09
N PRO A 36 -5.87 3.91 -18.70
CA PRO A 36 -6.21 5.15 -18.00
C PRO A 36 -7.50 5.01 -17.19
N THR A 37 -7.38 5.28 -15.90
CA THR A 37 -8.45 5.37 -14.88
C THR A 37 -9.48 6.47 -15.23
N PRO A 38 -10.80 6.25 -15.05
CA PRO A 38 -11.84 7.16 -15.54
C PRO A 38 -11.85 8.53 -14.81
N GLN A 39 -11.67 9.60 -15.58
CA GLN A 39 -11.78 10.98 -15.12
C GLN A 39 -13.24 11.40 -14.88
N LYS A 40 -13.50 11.97 -13.71
CA LYS A 40 -14.79 12.57 -13.35
C LYS A 40 -15.09 13.78 -14.23
N ARG A 41 -16.26 13.74 -14.86
CA ARG A 41 -16.85 14.79 -15.70
C ARG A 41 -17.12 16.06 -14.89
N CYS A 42 -16.25 17.07 -15.00
CA CYS A 42 -16.53 18.41 -14.50
C CYS A 42 -17.50 19.13 -15.44
N ARG A 43 -18.69 19.46 -14.93
CA ARG A 43 -19.67 20.32 -15.59
C ARG A 43 -19.22 21.78 -15.37
N LYS A 44 -18.95 22.49 -16.47
CA LYS A 44 -18.59 23.91 -16.47
C LYS A 44 -19.86 24.75 -16.54
N THR A 45 -20.04 25.65 -15.58
CA THR A 45 -20.89 26.85 -15.72
C THR A 45 -20.14 28.02 -15.09
N ALA A 46 -19.94 29.08 -15.87
CA ALA A 46 -19.23 30.30 -15.53
C ALA A 46 -20.10 31.25 -14.67
N ASN A 47 -19.50 31.97 -13.72
CA ASN A 47 -19.10 33.40 -13.82
C ASN A 47 -18.82 33.97 -12.40
N ASN A 48 -17.92 34.96 -12.33
CA ASN A 48 -17.53 35.93 -11.26
C ASN A 48 -18.20 35.87 -9.87
N ASP A 49 -17.55 36.16 -8.74
CA ASP A 49 -16.84 37.41 -8.42
C ASP A 49 -16.16 37.28 -7.03
N ASP A 50 -15.28 38.24 -6.77
CA ASP A 50 -14.43 38.52 -5.61
C ASP A 50 -15.03 38.29 -4.20
N GLY A 51 -14.21 37.87 -3.24
CA GLY A 51 -14.61 37.79 -1.82
C GLY A 51 -13.73 36.88 -0.95
N GLU A 52 -12.88 37.50 -0.14
CA GLU A 52 -12.10 36.91 0.94
C GLU A 52 -12.98 36.15 1.95
N ASP A 53 -12.70 34.88 2.26
CA ASP A 53 -12.95 34.31 3.60
C ASP A 53 -12.35 32.89 3.79
N GLU A 54 -11.89 32.68 5.02
CA GLU A 54 -11.67 31.43 5.75
C GLU A 54 -11.14 30.16 5.06
N SER A 55 -9.93 29.79 5.49
CA SER A 55 -9.35 28.45 5.46
C SER A 55 -10.37 27.38 5.90
N PRO A 56 -10.64 26.32 5.11
CA PRO A 56 -11.57 25.29 5.51
C PRO A 56 -10.93 24.41 6.59
N THR A 57 -11.22 24.74 7.85
CA THR A 57 -10.92 23.90 9.01
C THR A 57 -11.54 22.52 8.82
N LYS A 58 -10.66 21.52 8.85
CA LYS A 58 -10.92 20.09 8.72
C LYS A 58 -11.91 19.67 9.82
N LYS A 59 -13.21 19.58 9.50
CA LYS A 59 -14.24 19.10 10.44
C LYS A 59 -13.92 17.66 10.88
N SER A 60 -13.39 17.53 12.08
CA SER A 60 -13.23 16.29 12.83
C SER A 60 -14.62 15.78 13.22
N LYS A 61 -15.19 14.89 12.40
CA LYS A 61 -16.50 14.29 12.64
C LYS A 61 -16.38 13.15 13.66
N LYS A 62 -16.12 13.45 14.94
CA LYS A 62 -16.46 12.57 16.07
C LYS A 62 -17.95 12.71 16.35
N GLY A 63 -18.77 12.22 15.42
CA GLY A 63 -20.17 11.96 15.65
C GLY A 63 -20.37 10.46 15.62
N VAL A 64 -20.71 9.85 16.76
CA VAL A 64 -21.26 8.48 16.78
C VAL A 64 -22.52 8.56 15.92
N LYS A 65 -22.44 8.05 14.69
CA LYS A 65 -23.58 8.01 13.77
C LYS A 65 -24.66 7.16 14.43
N ARG A 66 -25.69 7.82 14.96
CA ARG A 66 -26.92 7.17 15.43
C ARG A 66 -27.35 6.17 14.37
N GLY A 67 -27.35 4.87 14.72
CA GLY A 67 -27.75 3.77 13.83
C GLY A 67 -26.65 2.80 13.41
N THR A 68 -25.37 3.04 13.70
CA THR A 68 -24.32 2.01 13.51
C THR A 68 -24.04 1.32 14.83
N MET A 69 -24.67 0.16 15.05
CA MET A 69 -24.33 -0.72 16.18
C MET A 69 -22.83 -1.05 16.14
N PRO A 70 -22.13 -1.09 17.29
CA PRO A 70 -20.73 -1.53 17.32
C PRO A 70 -20.60 -2.93 16.71
N ILE A 71 -19.45 -3.21 16.09
CA ILE A 71 -19.17 -4.54 15.52
C ILE A 71 -18.74 -5.44 16.68
N PRO A 72 -19.38 -6.61 16.87
CA PRO A 72 -19.03 -7.54 17.94
C PRO A 72 -17.56 -7.95 17.91
N THR A 73 -16.96 -8.14 19.07
CA THR A 73 -15.60 -8.66 19.23
C THR A 73 -15.56 -10.16 19.44
N SER A 74 -16.68 -10.76 19.85
CA SER A 74 -16.85 -12.22 20.00
C SER A 74 -18.24 -12.65 19.55
N TYR A 75 -18.42 -13.95 19.28
CA TYR A 75 -19.71 -14.52 18.90
C TYR A 75 -20.78 -14.33 20.01
N GLU A 76 -20.39 -14.43 21.28
CA GLU A 76 -21.29 -14.28 22.43
C GLU A 76 -21.84 -12.85 22.55
N SER A 77 -20.97 -11.85 22.32
CA SER A 77 -21.35 -10.44 22.32
C SER A 77 -22.17 -10.02 21.09
N ALA A 78 -22.25 -10.87 20.08
CA ALA A 78 -22.94 -10.56 18.84
C ALA A 78 -24.46 -10.48 19.03
N GLY A 79 -25.09 -9.43 18.51
CA GLY A 79 -26.54 -9.28 18.56
C GLY A 79 -27.26 -10.34 17.70
N LYS A 80 -28.59 -10.45 17.84
CA LYS A 80 -29.41 -11.41 17.07
C LYS A 80 -29.21 -11.24 15.55
N ALA A 81 -29.16 -10.01 15.06
CA ALA A 81 -28.93 -9.72 13.65
C ALA A 81 -27.53 -10.14 13.18
N ASP A 82 -26.49 -9.87 13.98
CA ASP A 82 -25.10 -10.28 13.66
C ASP A 82 -24.94 -11.81 13.66
N ARG A 83 -25.57 -12.52 14.62
CA ARG A 83 -25.59 -13.99 14.62
C ARG A 83 -26.32 -14.57 13.41
N MET A 84 -27.43 -13.95 12.99
CA MET A 84 -28.14 -14.34 11.76
C MET A 84 -27.27 -14.13 10.52
N LEU A 85 -26.57 -12.99 10.42
CA LEU A 85 -25.64 -12.69 9.34
C LEU A 85 -24.54 -13.76 9.23
N LEU A 86 -23.94 -14.14 10.36
CA LEU A 86 -22.93 -15.19 10.42
C LEU A 86 -23.50 -16.56 10.03
N HIS A 87 -24.67 -16.93 10.56
CA HIS A 87 -25.31 -18.22 10.27
C HIS A 87 -25.68 -18.37 8.79
N MET A 88 -26.39 -17.39 8.22
CA MET A 88 -26.77 -17.45 6.81
C MET A 88 -25.54 -17.45 5.89
N LYS A 89 -24.45 -16.80 6.29
CA LYS A 89 -23.24 -16.73 5.46
C LYS A 89 -22.36 -17.98 5.57
N ASP A 90 -22.09 -18.46 6.78
CA ASP A 90 -21.12 -19.52 7.05
C ASP A 90 -21.76 -20.91 7.07
N VAL A 91 -23.02 -21.04 7.53
CA VAL A 91 -23.72 -22.32 7.67
C VAL A 91 -24.61 -22.60 6.46
N GLU A 92 -25.42 -21.62 6.05
CA GLU A 92 -26.35 -21.79 4.92
C GLU A 92 -25.73 -21.44 3.56
N GLY A 93 -24.57 -20.77 3.55
CA GLY A 93 -23.87 -20.39 2.32
C GLY A 93 -24.58 -19.34 1.45
N LYS A 94 -25.54 -18.58 2.00
CA LYS A 94 -26.38 -17.67 1.24
C LYS A 94 -25.62 -16.48 0.64
N GLY A 95 -26.17 -15.95 -0.45
CA GLY A 95 -25.69 -14.73 -1.10
C GLY A 95 -26.02 -13.46 -0.32
N TRP A 96 -25.26 -12.39 -0.57
CA TRP A 96 -25.45 -11.10 0.13
C TRP A 96 -26.83 -10.48 -0.06
N ALA A 97 -27.49 -10.73 -1.20
CA ALA A 97 -28.82 -10.20 -1.49
C ALA A 97 -29.89 -10.79 -0.56
N GLU A 98 -29.87 -12.11 -0.36
CA GLU A 98 -30.80 -12.81 0.54
C GLU A 98 -30.55 -12.45 2.00
N ILE A 99 -29.27 -12.42 2.40
CA ILE A 99 -28.86 -12.01 3.75
C ILE A 99 -29.31 -10.57 4.02
N LYS A 100 -29.20 -9.68 3.02
CA LYS A 100 -29.70 -8.30 3.13
C LYS A 100 -31.20 -8.28 3.35
N ALA A 101 -31.98 -9.02 2.57
CA ALA A 101 -33.43 -9.08 2.75
C ALA A 101 -33.80 -9.56 4.17
N ALA A 102 -33.15 -10.62 4.66
CA ALA A 102 -33.36 -11.13 6.02
C ALA A 102 -32.94 -10.11 7.11
N TRP A 103 -31.83 -9.39 6.90
CA TRP A 103 -31.37 -8.35 7.81
C TRP A 103 -32.35 -7.17 7.88
N GLU A 104 -32.81 -6.68 6.74
CA GLU A 104 -33.77 -5.58 6.66
C GLU A 104 -35.11 -5.99 7.29
N ALA A 105 -35.56 -7.24 7.08
CA ALA A 105 -36.75 -7.78 7.72
C ALA A 105 -36.62 -7.87 9.25
N MET A 106 -35.44 -8.26 9.76
CA MET A 106 -35.22 -8.42 11.21
C MET A 106 -34.99 -7.09 11.94
N THR A 107 -34.26 -6.16 11.32
CA THR A 107 -33.83 -4.91 11.97
C THR A 107 -34.70 -3.71 11.58
N GLY A 108 -35.45 -3.79 10.48
CA GLY A 108 -36.14 -2.66 9.87
C GLY A 108 -35.22 -1.63 9.22
N ILE A 109 -33.90 -1.84 9.24
CA ILE A 109 -32.90 -0.87 8.77
C ILE A 109 -32.45 -1.27 7.37
N LYS A 110 -32.70 -0.40 6.38
CA LYS A 110 -32.16 -0.57 5.02
C LYS A 110 -30.65 -0.37 5.01
N VAL A 111 -29.92 -1.33 4.45
CA VAL A 111 -28.45 -1.33 4.43
C VAL A 111 -27.88 -1.24 3.02
N GLY A 112 -26.75 -0.56 2.87
CA GLY A 112 -26.06 -0.45 1.58
C GLY A 112 -25.45 -1.77 1.12
N GLY A 113 -25.22 -1.94 -0.18
CA GLY A 113 -24.74 -3.20 -0.77
C GLY A 113 -23.46 -3.77 -0.16
N THR A 114 -22.55 -2.92 0.32
CA THR A 114 -21.28 -3.32 0.96
C THR A 114 -21.32 -3.35 2.49
N THR A 115 -22.43 -2.91 3.11
CA THR A 115 -22.50 -2.72 4.57
C THR A 115 -22.38 -4.05 5.31
N LEU A 116 -23.16 -5.06 4.92
CA LEU A 116 -23.16 -6.37 5.56
C LEU A 116 -21.89 -7.16 5.28
N SER A 117 -21.36 -7.09 4.04
CA SER A 117 -20.09 -7.72 3.69
C SER A 117 -18.93 -7.14 4.52
N THR A 118 -18.83 -5.82 4.63
CA THR A 118 -17.80 -5.18 5.47
C THR A 118 -17.96 -5.54 6.95
N ARG A 119 -19.20 -5.56 7.45
CA ARG A 119 -19.49 -5.95 8.84
C ARG A 119 -19.09 -7.40 9.11
N TYR A 120 -19.41 -8.32 8.20
CA TYR A 120 -19.01 -9.71 8.28
C TYR A 120 -17.48 -9.88 8.31
N ILE A 121 -16.75 -9.23 7.38
CA ILE A 121 -15.28 -9.30 7.33
C ILE A 121 -14.68 -8.84 8.67
N ARG A 122 -15.19 -7.73 9.22
CA ARG A 122 -14.71 -7.20 10.50
C ARG A 122 -15.05 -8.11 11.68
N MET A 123 -16.23 -8.74 11.70
CA MET A 123 -16.55 -9.75 12.72
C MET A 123 -15.61 -10.95 12.62
N LYS A 124 -15.38 -11.48 11.42
CA LYS A 124 -14.45 -12.62 11.24
C LYS A 124 -13.04 -12.27 11.69
N ALA A 125 -12.56 -11.06 11.37
CA ALA A 125 -11.26 -10.58 11.84
C ALA A 125 -11.21 -10.45 13.37
N ASN A 126 -12.25 -9.88 14.01
CA ASN A 126 -12.30 -9.75 15.46
C ASN A 126 -12.36 -11.12 16.17
N PHE A 127 -12.97 -12.12 15.54
CA PHE A 127 -13.11 -13.45 16.12
C PHE A 127 -11.85 -14.31 15.95
N VAL A 128 -10.84 -13.82 15.21
CA VAL A 128 -9.53 -14.45 15.20
C VAL A 128 -8.88 -14.24 16.57
N VAL A 129 -8.73 -15.32 17.32
CA VAL A 129 -8.00 -15.34 18.58
C VAL A 129 -6.55 -15.68 18.27
N PHE A 130 -5.63 -14.81 18.70
CA PHE A 130 -4.20 -15.12 18.72
C PHE A 130 -3.87 -15.76 20.06
N GLU A 131 -3.30 -16.95 20.04
CA GLU A 131 -2.71 -17.56 21.23
C GLU A 131 -1.50 -16.73 21.70
N ASP A 132 -1.19 -16.80 22.99
CA ASP A 132 -0.10 -16.00 23.56
C ASP A 132 1.26 -16.37 22.94
N ASP A 133 1.48 -17.66 22.63
CA ASP A 133 2.67 -18.13 21.90
C ASP A 133 2.77 -17.49 20.50
N ASP A 134 1.65 -17.38 19.79
CA ASP A 134 1.62 -16.79 18.44
C ASP A 134 1.83 -15.28 18.48
N ARG A 135 1.43 -14.61 19.56
CA ARG A 135 1.73 -13.20 19.80
C ARG A 135 3.24 -13.00 19.92
N GLU A 136 3.94 -13.85 20.66
CA GLU A 136 5.40 -13.78 20.80
C GLU A 136 6.10 -14.04 19.47
N ARG A 137 5.69 -15.10 18.74
CA ARG A 137 6.20 -15.41 17.40
C ARG A 137 6.00 -14.26 16.41
N LEU A 138 4.85 -13.58 16.47
CA LEU A 138 4.57 -12.41 15.63
C LEU A 138 5.54 -11.26 15.90
N LEU A 139 5.82 -10.97 17.17
CA LEU A 139 6.74 -9.90 17.57
C LEU A 139 8.18 -10.23 17.17
N GLU A 140 8.61 -11.48 17.37
CA GLU A 140 9.94 -11.94 16.95
C GLU A 140 10.10 -11.89 15.43
N ALA A 141 9.13 -12.41 14.68
CA ALA A 141 9.14 -12.36 13.22
C ALA A 141 9.18 -10.92 12.68
N MET A 142 8.40 -10.01 13.27
CA MET A 142 8.42 -8.59 12.89
C MET A 142 9.81 -7.98 13.09
N LYS A 143 10.44 -8.25 14.24
CA LYS A 143 11.78 -7.77 14.56
C LYS A 143 12.82 -8.32 13.59
N GLU A 144 12.81 -9.62 13.35
CA GLU A 144 13.77 -10.30 12.47
C GLU A 144 13.63 -9.81 11.02
N ILE A 145 12.40 -9.68 10.52
CA ILE A 145 12.14 -9.20 9.15
C ILE A 145 12.58 -7.75 8.99
N GLU A 146 12.28 -6.86 9.94
CA GLU A 146 12.69 -5.46 9.85
C GLU A 146 14.22 -5.30 9.90
N GLU A 147 14.89 -6.09 10.75
CA GLU A 147 16.37 -6.11 10.82
C GLU A 147 16.99 -6.56 9.50
N LYS A 148 16.50 -7.67 8.92
CA LYS A 148 16.95 -8.15 7.60
C LYS A 148 16.66 -7.13 6.51
N PHE A 149 15.46 -6.55 6.51
CA PHE A 149 15.06 -5.54 5.52
C PHE A 149 15.95 -4.30 5.59
N GLU A 150 16.32 -3.84 6.79
CA GLU A 150 17.23 -2.70 6.91
C GLU A 150 18.63 -3.02 6.38
N ILE A 151 19.19 -4.18 6.71
CA ILE A 151 20.49 -4.63 6.18
C ILE A 151 20.45 -4.72 4.65
N GLU A 152 19.43 -5.39 4.10
CA GLU A 152 19.25 -5.54 2.67
C GLU A 152 19.05 -4.21 1.95
N LYS A 153 18.24 -3.32 2.53
CA LYS A 153 18.00 -1.98 1.98
C LYS A 153 19.31 -1.23 1.82
N TRP A 154 20.17 -1.21 2.84
CA TRP A 154 21.45 -0.51 2.76
C TRP A 154 22.45 -1.20 1.83
N ALA A 155 22.40 -2.53 1.74
CA ALA A 155 23.19 -3.28 0.75
C ALA A 155 22.77 -2.94 -0.69
N LYS A 156 21.46 -2.93 -0.97
CA LYS A 156 20.90 -2.53 -2.28
C LYS A 156 21.26 -1.09 -2.62
N ILE A 157 21.21 -0.17 -1.66
CA ILE A 157 21.63 1.22 -1.87
C ILE A 157 23.13 1.30 -2.19
N ALA A 158 23.98 0.58 -1.46
CA ALA A 158 25.42 0.56 -1.73
C ALA A 158 25.73 0.03 -3.15
N ALA A 159 25.09 -1.07 -3.55
CA ALA A 159 25.21 -1.60 -4.91
C ALA A 159 24.72 -0.61 -5.97
N ALA A 160 23.57 0.03 -5.75
CA ALA A 160 23.02 1.02 -6.67
C ALA A 160 23.91 2.27 -6.80
N ILE A 161 24.69 2.63 -5.77
CA ILE A 161 25.67 3.72 -5.87
C ILE A 161 26.83 3.30 -6.79
N GLU A 162 27.33 2.08 -6.63
CA GLU A 162 28.42 1.53 -7.47
C GLU A 162 27.99 1.39 -8.94
N GLU A 163 26.78 0.89 -9.19
CA GLU A 163 26.19 0.77 -10.53
C GLU A 163 26.05 2.13 -11.22
N LYS A 164 25.75 3.18 -10.47
CA LYS A 164 25.67 4.57 -10.98
C LYS A 164 27.04 5.23 -11.16
N GLY A 165 28.13 4.47 -11.09
CA GLY A 165 29.51 4.96 -11.24
C GLY A 165 30.08 5.59 -9.96
N GLY A 166 29.42 5.42 -8.82
CA GLY A 166 29.94 5.80 -7.51
C GLY A 166 30.99 4.82 -7.00
N LYS A 167 31.68 5.19 -5.91
CA LYS A 167 32.60 4.27 -5.24
C LYS A 167 31.81 3.16 -4.52
N ARG A 168 32.46 2.01 -4.35
CA ARG A 168 31.94 0.94 -3.49
C ARG A 168 32.02 1.36 -2.03
N TYR A 169 30.87 1.38 -1.35
CA TYR A 169 30.76 1.73 0.06
C TYR A 169 30.17 0.57 0.88
N PRO A 170 30.63 0.35 2.13
CA PRO A 170 29.95 -0.55 3.04
C PRO A 170 28.52 -0.06 3.35
N PRO A 171 27.52 -0.95 3.48
CA PRO A 171 26.11 -0.58 3.75
C PRO A 171 25.94 0.35 4.97
N ALA A 172 26.67 0.10 6.06
CA ALA A 172 26.64 0.91 7.27
C ALA A 172 27.10 2.37 7.03
N VAL A 173 28.05 2.59 6.11
CA VAL A 173 28.53 3.94 5.75
C VAL A 173 27.44 4.66 4.97
N CYS A 174 26.76 3.97 4.05
CA CYS A 174 25.61 4.52 3.31
C CYS A 174 24.50 4.96 4.27
N GLN A 175 24.17 4.14 5.28
CA GLN A 175 23.18 4.49 6.30
C GLN A 175 23.58 5.74 7.08
N LYS A 176 24.83 5.80 7.57
CA LYS A 176 25.33 6.97 8.32
C LYS A 176 25.30 8.23 7.49
N LYS A 177 25.76 8.17 6.23
CA LYS A 177 25.78 9.31 5.31
C LYS A 177 24.38 9.78 4.94
N PHE A 178 23.44 8.86 4.74
CA PHE A 178 22.05 9.22 4.54
C PHE A 178 21.48 9.97 5.76
N LYS A 179 21.69 9.48 6.98
CA LYS A 179 21.26 10.17 8.22
C LYS A 179 21.88 11.57 8.34
N GLU A 180 23.17 11.71 8.02
CA GLU A 180 23.86 13.02 7.95
C GLU A 180 23.22 13.95 6.93
N PHE A 181 22.91 13.47 5.71
CA PHE A 181 22.28 14.27 4.66
C PHE A 181 20.82 14.62 4.98
N SER A 182 20.06 13.73 5.62
CA SER A 182 18.68 14.03 6.05
C SER A 182 18.65 15.07 7.17
N LYS A 183 19.59 15.00 8.13
CA LYS A 183 19.71 16.00 9.20
C LYS A 183 20.24 17.33 8.67
N ARG A 184 21.20 17.31 7.72
CA ARG A 184 21.66 18.52 7.04
C ARG A 184 20.59 19.10 6.12
N GLY A 185 19.80 18.32 5.40
CA GLY A 185 18.67 18.83 4.60
C GLY A 185 17.65 19.60 5.43
N ALA A 186 17.48 19.24 6.71
CA ALA A 186 16.69 20.01 7.68
C ALA A 186 17.43 21.24 8.27
N SER A 187 18.76 21.28 8.20
CA SER A 187 19.62 22.32 8.79
C SER A 187 20.26 23.28 7.75
N THR A 188 20.25 22.94 6.46
CA THR A 188 20.95 23.67 5.39
C THR A 188 20.24 24.94 4.96
N ASN A 189 19.03 25.23 5.47
CA ASN A 189 18.39 26.52 5.27
C ASN A 189 18.97 27.64 6.17
N ALA A 190 19.88 27.34 7.11
CA ALA A 190 20.41 28.34 8.04
C ALA A 190 21.84 28.82 7.73
N ASN A 191 22.59 28.20 6.81
CA ASN A 191 24.02 28.49 6.66
C ASN A 191 24.51 28.80 5.24
N ALA A 192 23.58 29.06 4.30
CA ALA A 192 23.93 29.54 2.96
C ALA A 192 24.09 31.08 2.87
N SER A 193 23.79 31.83 3.94
CA SER A 193 23.78 33.30 3.91
C SER A 193 25.04 33.99 4.45
N VAL A 194 26.03 33.28 4.98
CA VAL A 194 27.14 33.93 5.73
C VAL A 194 28.41 34.13 4.90
N ASN A 195 28.50 33.65 3.65
CA ASN A 195 29.74 33.78 2.86
C ASN A 195 29.62 34.66 1.60
N ALA A 196 28.80 35.70 1.65
CA ALA A 196 28.67 36.67 0.55
C ALA A 196 28.82 38.13 1.01
N ASN A 197 29.70 38.40 1.99
CA ASN A 197 30.05 39.79 2.30
C ASN A 197 31.45 39.96 2.92
N SER A 198 32.50 39.76 2.14
CA SER A 198 33.85 40.26 2.47
C SER A 198 34.67 40.44 1.20
N GLN A 199 34.26 41.39 0.36
CA GLN A 199 35.18 42.01 -0.60
C GLN A 199 34.62 43.34 -1.13
N VAL A 200 34.82 44.43 -0.38
CA VAL A 200 34.98 45.81 -0.91
C VAL A 200 35.30 46.77 0.25
N LYS A 201 36.59 47.02 0.52
CA LYS A 201 37.14 48.31 1.02
C LYS A 201 38.56 48.10 1.53
N ALA A 202 39.56 48.53 0.76
CA ALA A 202 40.80 49.11 1.27
C ALA A 202 41.69 49.54 0.09
N GLU A 203 41.45 50.73 -0.46
CA GLU A 203 42.51 51.50 -1.15
C GLU A 203 41.99 52.90 -1.49
N GLU A 204 41.92 53.76 -0.48
CA GLU A 204 42.09 55.21 -0.65
C GLU A 204 42.48 55.80 0.71
N ASP A 205 43.78 56.10 0.90
CA ASP A 205 44.22 57.19 1.77
C ASP A 205 45.69 57.58 1.47
N VAL A 206 45.83 58.82 1.00
CA VAL A 206 46.85 59.82 1.37
C VAL A 206 48.31 59.57 1.00
N LEU A 207 48.77 60.30 -0.03
CA LEU A 207 50.00 61.08 0.05
C LEU A 207 49.76 62.47 -0.54
N GLY A 208 49.58 63.45 0.36
CA GLY A 208 49.68 64.88 0.07
C GLY A 208 51.14 65.30 -0.09
N GLY A 209 51.33 66.40 -0.80
CA GLY A 209 52.61 66.82 -1.37
C GLY A 209 53.65 67.37 -0.42
N ASP A 210 54.83 67.62 -0.98
CA ASP A 210 55.59 68.84 -0.71
C ASP A 210 56.34 69.26 -1.98
N GLU A 211 56.33 70.56 -2.21
CA GLU A 211 56.73 71.29 -3.41
C GLU A 211 58.18 71.77 -3.24
N ALA A 212 58.96 71.80 -4.33
CA ALA A 212 60.24 72.50 -4.41
C ALA A 212 60.39 73.11 -5.81
#